data_AF-A0A951YVL5-F1
#
_entry.id   AF-A0A951YVL5-F1
#
_cell.length_a   1.000
_cell.length_b   1.000
_cell.length_c   1.000
_cell.angle_alpha   90.00
_cell.angle_beta   90.00
_cell.angle_gamma   90.00
#
_symmetry.space_group_name_H-M   'P 1'
#
loop_
_entity.id
_entity.type
_entity.pdbx_description
1 polymer ?
#
loop_
_entity_poly.entity_id
_entity_poly.type
_entity_poly.pdbx_seq_one_letter_code
_entity_poly.pdbx_strand_id
1 'polypeptide(L)'
;MRSTRQLSITLPNDMAEAVRAKVAAGEYASESEVIRDGLRVLLARDRVVEKWLLEDVAAAYDASRADPSRVLSADEVRARLASTARKTRAGK
;
A
#
# COMPACT_ATOMS: atom_id res chain seq x y z
N MET A 1 -17.30 -29.46 0.72
CA MET A 1 -16.05 -28.94 1.32
C MET A 1 -16.38 -27.65 2.05
N ARG A 2 -15.83 -27.40 3.26
CA ARG A 2 -16.07 -26.11 3.96
C ARG A 2 -15.15 -25.04 3.37
N SER A 3 -15.69 -23.86 3.07
CA SER A 3 -14.95 -22.71 2.50
C SER A 3 -14.34 -21.79 3.57
N THR A 4 -14.54 -22.10 4.86
CA THR A 4 -14.09 -21.28 5.99
C THR A 4 -13.37 -22.13 7.03
N ARG A 5 -12.30 -21.58 7.63
CA ARG A 5 -11.58 -22.15 8.77
C ARG A 5 -11.66 -21.19 9.95
N GLN A 6 -11.97 -21.70 11.14
CA GLN A 6 -11.96 -20.91 12.37
C GLN A 6 -10.54 -20.69 12.87
N LEU A 7 -10.26 -19.49 13.37
CA LEU A 7 -9.01 -19.10 14.00
C LEU A 7 -9.30 -18.52 15.38
N SER A 8 -8.41 -18.76 16.34
CA SER A 8 -8.41 -18.06 17.63
C SER A 8 -7.31 -17.01 17.57
N ILE A 9 -7.66 -15.77 17.92
CA ILE A 9 -6.79 -14.60 17.79
C ILE A 9 -6.90 -13.78 19.06
N THR A 10 -5.76 -13.39 19.62
CA THR A 10 -5.71 -12.46 20.75
C THR A 10 -5.55 -11.05 20.22
N LEU A 11 -6.44 -10.15 20.64
CA LEU A 11 -6.37 -8.73 20.34
C LEU A 11 -6.05 -7.94 21.62
N PRO A 12 -5.36 -6.79 21.51
CA PRO A 12 -5.37 -5.78 22.55
C PRO A 12 -6.80 -5.44 22.99
N ASN A 13 -6.99 -5.14 24.28
CA ASN A 13 -8.32 -4.95 24.87
C ASN A 13 -9.12 -3.85 24.16
N ASP A 14 -8.47 -2.73 23.84
CA ASP A 14 -9.05 -1.60 23.10
C ASP A 14 -9.53 -2.01 21.71
N MET A 15 -8.75 -2.81 20.98
CA MET A 15 -9.15 -3.32 19.67
C MET A 15 -10.31 -4.32 19.79
N ALA A 16 -10.31 -5.17 20.82
CA ALA A 16 -11.40 -6.10 21.07
C ALA A 16 -12.72 -5.35 21.38
N GLU A 17 -12.65 -4.28 22.17
CA GLU A 17 -13.82 -3.42 22.43
C GLU A 17 -14.27 -2.69 21.16
N ALA A 18 -13.35 -2.20 20.33
CA ALA A 18 -13.71 -1.56 19.07
C ALA A 18 -14.47 -2.52 18.13
N VAL A 19 -14.04 -3.79 18.05
CA VAL A 19 -14.75 -4.81 17.27
C VAL A 19 -16.13 -5.10 17.84
N ARG A 20 -16.26 -5.25 19.16
CA ARG A 20 -17.56 -5.45 19.83
C ARG A 20 -18.51 -4.28 19.62
N ALA A 21 -18.01 -3.05 19.73
CA ALA A 21 -18.81 -1.83 19.57
C ALA A 21 -19.42 -1.74 18.16
N LYS A 22 -18.67 -2.11 17.12
CA LYS A 22 -19.17 -2.15 15.74
C LYS A 22 -20.34 -3.13 15.55
N VAL A 23 -20.27 -4.29 16.17
CA VAL A 23 -21.36 -5.27 16.13
C VAL A 23 -22.56 -4.77 16.95
N ALA A 24 -22.32 -4.22 18.15
CA ALA A 24 -23.37 -3.68 19.01
C ALA A 24 -24.11 -2.49 18.35
N ALA A 25 -23.41 -1.69 17.56
CA ALA A 25 -23.98 -0.60 16.76
C ALA A 25 -24.79 -1.09 15.54
N GLY A 26 -24.76 -2.39 15.23
CA GLY A 26 -25.42 -2.96 14.06
C GLY A 26 -24.71 -2.70 12.73
N GLU A 27 -23.47 -2.18 12.75
CA GLU A 27 -22.67 -1.97 11.53
C GLU A 27 -22.25 -3.30 10.87
N TYR A 28 -22.11 -4.35 11.68
CA TYR A 28 -21.71 -5.69 11.24
C TYR A 28 -22.52 -6.76 11.99
N ALA A 29 -22.78 -7.89 11.34
CA ALA A 29 -23.57 -8.98 11.92
C ALA A 29 -22.77 -9.86 12.89
N SER A 30 -21.43 -9.79 12.86
CA SER A 30 -20.55 -10.57 13.75
C SER A 30 -19.14 -9.99 13.82
N GLU A 31 -18.40 -10.32 14.86
CA GLU A 31 -16.97 -9.96 15.00
C GLU A 31 -16.14 -10.57 13.86
N SER A 32 -16.50 -11.79 13.44
CA SER A 32 -15.86 -12.45 12.29
C SER A 32 -16.02 -11.66 11.00
N GLU A 33 -17.11 -10.89 10.84
CA GLU A 33 -17.32 -10.03 9.68
C GLU A 33 -16.44 -8.79 9.72
N VAL A 34 -16.34 -8.13 10.88
CA VAL A 34 -15.44 -6.98 11.09
C VAL A 34 -14.00 -7.36 10.73
N ILE A 35 -13.53 -8.52 11.24
CA ILE A 35 -12.17 -9.00 10.95
C ILE A 35 -11.99 -9.34 9.48
N ARG A 36 -12.95 -10.02 8.84
CA ARG A 36 -12.86 -10.31 7.40
C ARG A 36 -12.81 -9.04 6.56
N ASP A 37 -13.60 -8.03 6.90
CA ASP A 37 -13.62 -6.75 6.19
C ASP A 37 -12.27 -6.04 6.28
N GLY A 38 -11.72 -5.92 7.50
CA GLY A 38 -10.37 -5.37 7.70
C GLY A 38 -9.28 -6.13 6.95
N LEU A 39 -9.34 -7.48 6.95
CA LEU A 39 -8.39 -8.32 6.22
C LEU A 39 -8.47 -8.13 4.70
N ARG A 40 -9.66 -7.89 4.14
CA ARG A 40 -9.79 -7.62 2.68
C ARG A 40 -9.09 -6.34 2.29
N VAL A 41 -9.23 -5.29 3.10
CA VAL A 41 -8.56 -4.00 2.86
C VAL A 41 -7.03 -4.16 2.95
N LEU A 42 -6.53 -4.88 3.97
CA LEU A 42 -5.11 -5.18 4.11
C LEU A 42 -4.57 -5.91 2.88
N LEU A 43 -5.21 -7.02 2.47
CA LEU A 43 -4.78 -7.80 1.32
C LEU A 43 -4.87 -7.03 0.00
N ALA A 44 -5.86 -6.13 -0.14
CA ALA A 44 -5.96 -5.27 -1.31
C ALA A 44 -4.79 -4.29 -1.39
N ARG A 45 -4.43 -3.66 -0.26
CA ARG A 45 -3.25 -2.80 -0.16
C ARG A 45 -1.98 -3.55 -0.52
N ASP A 46 -1.78 -4.75 0.04
CA ASP A 46 -0.58 -5.54 -0.21
C ASP A 46 -0.43 -5.90 -1.69
N ARG A 47 -1.53 -6.28 -2.36
CA ARG A 47 -1.51 -6.56 -3.80
C ARG A 47 -1.14 -5.35 -4.65
N VAL A 48 -1.57 -4.14 -4.26
CA VAL A 48 -1.22 -2.91 -4.99
C VAL A 48 0.28 -2.64 -4.90
N VAL A 49 0.86 -2.79 -3.70
CA VAL A 49 2.30 -2.60 -3.49
C VAL A 49 3.09 -3.65 -4.27
N GLU A 50 2.71 -4.92 -4.16
CA GLU A 50 3.38 -6.02 -4.84
C GLU A 50 3.36 -5.83 -6.36
N LYS A 51 2.20 -5.45 -6.91
CA LYS A 51 2.06 -5.18 -8.34
C LYS A 51 2.99 -4.05 -8.80
N TRP A 52 3.01 -2.93 -8.06
CA TRP A 52 3.90 -1.80 -8.37
C TRP A 52 5.38 -2.19 -8.31
N LEU A 53 5.79 -3.01 -7.34
CA LEU A 53 7.15 -3.52 -7.25
C LEU A 53 7.54 -4.37 -8.46
N LEU A 54 6.67 -5.29 -8.87
CA LEU A 54 6.94 -6.20 -9.97
C LEU A 54 6.87 -5.53 -11.34
N GLU A 55 5.92 -4.61 -11.55
CA GLU A 55 5.69 -4.02 -12.87
C GLU A 55 6.55 -2.78 -13.10
N ASP A 56 6.66 -1.88 -12.13
CA ASP A 56 7.34 -0.59 -12.31
C ASP A 56 8.78 -0.64 -11.82
N VAL A 57 8.99 -1.09 -10.58
CA VAL A 57 10.32 -1.04 -9.95
C VAL A 57 11.28 -2.04 -10.59
N ALA A 58 10.84 -3.29 -10.78
CA ALA A 58 11.68 -4.30 -11.43
C ALA A 58 12.02 -3.90 -12.88
N ALA A 59 11.05 -3.38 -13.64
CA ALA A 59 11.28 -2.92 -15.01
C ALA A 59 12.25 -1.73 -15.07
N ALA A 60 12.11 -0.75 -14.16
CA ALA A 60 13.03 0.38 -14.06
C ALA A 60 14.46 -0.08 -13.70
N TYR A 61 14.57 -1.04 -12.78
CA TYR A 61 15.85 -1.64 -12.41
C TYR A 61 16.49 -2.36 -13.61
N ASP A 62 15.77 -3.24 -14.29
CA ASP A 62 16.29 -3.96 -15.45
C ASP A 62 16.73 -3.01 -16.57
N ALA A 63 15.96 -1.95 -16.83
CA ALA A 63 16.34 -0.93 -17.81
C ALA A 63 17.62 -0.17 -17.41
N SER A 64 17.76 0.15 -16.12
CA SER A 64 18.98 0.80 -15.59
C SER A 64 20.20 -0.12 -15.63
N ARG A 65 19.99 -1.42 -15.44
CA ARG A 65 21.04 -2.44 -15.50
C ARG A 65 21.50 -2.68 -16.94
N ALA A 66 20.56 -2.66 -17.88
CA ALA A 66 20.85 -2.80 -19.31
C ALA A 66 21.50 -1.53 -19.90
N ASP A 67 21.15 -0.35 -19.40
CA ASP A 67 21.69 0.94 -19.83
C ASP A 67 22.01 1.83 -18.62
N PRO A 68 23.25 1.71 -18.06
CA PRO A 68 23.67 2.48 -16.90
C PRO A 68 23.67 4.00 -17.12
N SER A 69 23.73 4.47 -18.37
CA SER A 69 23.72 5.91 -18.69
C SER A 69 22.37 6.58 -18.36
N ARG A 70 21.32 5.79 -18.13
CA ARG A 70 20.00 6.27 -17.68
C ARG A 70 19.97 6.70 -16.22
N VAL A 71 20.95 6.30 -15.43
CA VAL A 71 21.02 6.62 -14.01
C VAL A 71 21.67 7.98 -13.84
N LEU A 72 21.03 8.84 -13.06
CA LEU A 72 21.55 10.17 -12.73
C LEU A 72 22.20 10.12 -11.35
N SER A 73 23.31 10.84 -11.21
CA SER A 73 23.87 11.17 -9.91
C SER A 73 22.91 12.06 -9.10
N ALA A 74 23.10 12.11 -7.79
CA ALA A 74 22.28 12.93 -6.91
C ALA A 74 22.32 14.43 -7.30
N ASP A 75 23.46 14.92 -7.80
CA ASP A 75 23.61 16.30 -8.25
C ASP A 75 22.85 16.58 -9.55
N GLU A 76 22.88 15.66 -10.50
CA GLU A 76 22.11 15.77 -11.74
C GLU A 76 20.60 15.73 -11.48
N VAL A 77 20.15 14.90 -10.54
CA VAL A 77 18.74 14.87 -10.09
C VAL A 77 18.35 16.22 -9.50
N ARG A 78 19.14 16.76 -8.56
CA ARG A 78 18.87 18.08 -7.95
C ARG A 78 18.81 19.19 -9.00
N ALA A 79 19.78 19.24 -9.91
CA ALA A 79 19.83 20.23 -10.98
C ALA A 79 18.59 20.14 -11.89
N ARG A 80 18.19 18.92 -12.26
CA ARG A 80 17.03 18.68 -13.11
C ARG A 80 15.73 19.09 -12.41
N LEU A 81 15.52 18.74 -11.15
CA LEU A 81 14.35 19.15 -10.36
C LEU A 81 14.25 20.67 -10.23
N ALA A 82 15.36 21.34 -9.92
CA ALA A 82 15.41 22.81 -9.84
C ALA A 82 15.07 23.47 -11.19
N SER A 83 15.53 22.88 -12.30
CA SER A 83 15.19 23.35 -13.65
C SER A 83 13.70 23.24 -13.96
N THR A 84 13.06 22.12 -13.59
CA THR A 84 11.62 21.89 -13.79
C THR A 84 10.79 22.85 -12.94
N ALA A 85 11.15 23.03 -11.67
CA ALA A 85 10.43 23.94 -10.75
C ALA A 85 10.48 25.41 -11.22
N ARG A 86 11.58 25.85 -11.83
CA ARG A 86 11.68 27.19 -12.43
C ARG A 86 10.77 27.33 -13.65
N LYS A 87 10.69 26.30 -14.51
CA LYS A 87 9.82 26.31 -15.69
C LYS A 87 8.33 26.36 -15.33
N THR A 88 7.89 25.60 -14.33
CA THR A 88 6.49 25.65 -13.86
C THR A 88 6.12 26.96 -13.19
N ARG A 89 7.08 27.69 -12.58
CA ARG A 89 6.85 29.02 -12.02
C ARG A 89 6.83 30.14 -13.07
N ALA A 90 7.56 29.99 -14.18
CA ALA A 90 7.61 30.98 -15.25
C ALA A 90 6.46 30.87 -16.27
N GLY A 91 5.72 29.76 -16.27
CA GLY A 91 4.52 29.54 -17.09
C GLY A 91 3.20 29.90 -16.41
N LYS A 92 3.25 30.59 -15.26
CA LYS A 92 2.11 31.15 -14.54
C LYS A 92 2.28 32.66 -14.46
#